data_AF-A0A7C7QVR7-F1
#
_entry.id   AF-A0A7C7QVR7-F1
#
_cell.length_a   1.000
_cell.length_b   1.000
_cell.length_c   1.000
_cell.angle_alpha   90.00
_cell.angle_beta   90.00
_cell.angle_gamma   90.00
#
_symmetry.space_group_name_H-M   'P 1'
#
loop_
_entity.id
_entity.type
_entity.pdbx_description
1 polymer ?
#
loop_
_entity_poly.entity_id
_entity_poly.type
_entity_poly.pdbx_seq_one_letter_code
_entity_poly.pdbx_strand_id
1 'polypeptide(L)'
;EKFAAACELLLNRKGRIVVTGMGKSGHIGGKIAATLTVKSASSDGGNLLMIVGLQMIVGALALLPPALMFETFAVEWSTPFVIAFVYTILMPGLAATLIWFLLVGRIGPTRAATYHFLNPVFGVAIAFVLLSETLSWTDALGVAIIAGGILAVQRSRIKS
;
A
#
# COMPACT_ATOMS: atom_id res chain seq x y z
N GLU A 1 -20.78 8.75 19.38
CA GLU A 1 -20.08 9.33 20.56
C GLU A 1 -18.60 8.96 20.65
N LYS A 2 -18.20 7.68 20.59
CA LYS A 2 -16.78 7.27 20.67
C LYS A 2 -15.87 7.80 19.55
N PHE A 3 -16.41 8.04 18.35
CA PHE A 3 -15.65 8.56 17.20
C PHE A 3 -15.27 10.04 17.36
N ALA A 4 -16.20 10.89 17.82
CA ALA A 4 -15.94 12.30 18.07
C ALA A 4 -14.89 12.48 19.18
N ALA A 5 -14.96 11.69 20.25
CA ALA A 5 -13.95 11.68 21.32
C ALA A 5 -12.57 11.21 20.82
N ALA A 6 -12.53 10.24 19.89
CA ALA A 6 -11.29 9.80 19.26
C ALA A 6 -10.69 10.89 18.36
N CYS A 7 -11.51 11.60 17.58
CA CYS A 7 -11.07 12.75 16.80
C CYS A 7 -10.53 13.88 17.68
N GLU A 8 -11.19 14.19 18.80
CA GLU A 8 -10.71 15.20 19.76
C GLU A 8 -9.38 14.81 20.39
N LEU A 9 -9.20 13.53 20.76
CA LEU A 9 -7.95 12.99 21.29
C LEU A 9 -6.81 13.04 20.27
N LEU A 10 -7.10 12.80 18.99
CA LEU A 10 -6.13 12.91 17.90
C LEU A 10 -5.77 14.38 17.64
N LEU A 11 -6.75 15.30 17.66
CA LEU A 11 -6.53 16.72 17.40
C LEU A 11 -5.77 17.42 18.54
N ASN A 12 -5.94 16.99 19.80
CA ASN A 12 -5.26 17.60 20.96
C ASN A 12 -3.86 17.03 21.24
N ARG A 13 -3.39 16.03 20.48
CA ARG A 13 -2.07 15.42 20.68
C ARG A 13 -0.98 16.28 20.02
N LYS A 14 -0.13 16.91 20.83
CA LYS A 14 1.13 17.49 20.34
C LYS A 14 2.12 16.37 19.96
N GLY A 15 1.99 15.83 18.76
CA GLY A 15 2.89 14.82 18.22
C GLY A 15 2.41 14.27 16.88
N ARG A 16 3.32 13.65 16.11
CA ARG A 16 3.02 13.06 14.80
C ARG A 16 2.12 11.85 14.97
N ILE A 17 0.89 11.95 14.47
CA ILE A 17 0.00 10.80 14.31
C ILE A 17 0.33 10.20 12.96
N VAL A 18 1.26 9.25 12.94
CA VAL A 18 1.43 8.39 11.78
C VAL A 18 0.25 7.41 11.82
N VAL A 19 -0.79 7.68 11.03
CA VAL A 19 -1.84 6.69 10.73
C VAL A 19 -1.20 5.61 9.86
N THR A 20 -0.40 4.75 10.49
CA THR A 20 -0.05 3.46 9.92
C THR A 20 -1.34 2.64 10.00
N GLY A 21 -2.14 2.76 8.95
CA GLY A 21 -3.49 2.25 8.85
C GLY A 21 -3.69 0.89 9.50
N MET A 22 -4.65 0.87 10.41
CA MET A 22 -5.50 -0.25 10.75
C MET A 22 -5.69 -1.15 9.52
N GLY A 23 -5.14 -2.37 9.53
CA GLY A 23 -5.47 -3.40 8.54
C GLY A 23 -4.38 -3.90 7.57
N LYS A 24 -3.12 -3.43 7.59
CA LYS A 24 -2.10 -3.97 6.66
C LYS A 24 -1.64 -5.40 7.01
N SER A 25 -1.53 -5.75 8.29
CA SER A 25 -0.99 -7.06 8.72
C SER A 25 -1.86 -8.25 8.29
N GLY A 26 -3.20 -8.14 8.37
CA GLY A 26 -4.12 -9.17 7.86
C GLY A 26 -4.12 -9.29 6.33
N HIS A 27 -4.02 -8.17 5.62
CA HIS A 27 -3.94 -8.16 4.16
C HIS A 27 -2.58 -8.61 3.63
N ILE A 28 -1.49 -8.47 4.39
CA ILE A 28 -0.17 -9.00 4.01
C ILE A 28 -0.20 -10.53 3.97
N GLY A 29 -0.84 -11.20 4.94
CA GLY A 29 -0.98 -12.66 4.94
C GLY A 29 -1.78 -13.18 3.73
N GLY A 30 -2.93 -12.57 3.44
CA GLY A 30 -3.72 -12.90 2.24
C GLY A 30 -3.00 -12.60 0.93
N LYS A 31 -2.25 -11.48 0.85
CA LYS A 31 -1.42 -11.15 -0.32
C LYS A 31 -0.24 -12.07 -0.47
N ILE A 32 0.36 -12.58 0.60
CA ILE A 32 1.45 -13.58 0.54
C ILE A 32 0.89 -14.91 0.01
N ALA A 33 -0.24 -15.38 0.53
CA ALA A 33 -0.88 -16.60 0.06
C ALA A 33 -1.29 -16.50 -1.42
N ALA A 34 -1.91 -15.37 -1.82
CA ALA A 34 -2.23 -15.07 -3.21
C ALA A 34 -0.98 -14.95 -4.08
N THR A 35 0.10 -14.33 -3.60
CA THR A 35 1.36 -14.23 -4.35
C THR A 35 2.01 -15.60 -4.54
N LEU A 36 1.92 -16.50 -3.56
CA LEU A 36 2.46 -17.87 -3.67
C LEU A 36 1.67 -18.73 -4.66
N THR A 37 0.34 -18.64 -4.68
CA THR A 37 -0.49 -19.33 -5.67
C THR A 37 -0.32 -18.72 -7.07
N VAL A 38 -0.21 -17.40 -7.19
CA VAL A 38 0.11 -16.73 -8.46
C VAL A 38 1.50 -17.12 -8.95
N LYS A 39 2.51 -17.19 -8.08
CA LYS A 39 3.86 -17.61 -8.45
C LYS A 39 3.92 -19.08 -8.90
N SER A 40 3.06 -19.92 -8.32
CA SER A 40 2.86 -21.33 -8.73
C SER A 40 2.11 -21.48 -10.06
N ALA A 41 1.29 -20.50 -10.45
CA ALA A 41 0.57 -20.47 -11.73
C ALA A 41 1.30 -19.68 -12.83
N SER A 42 2.29 -18.86 -12.47
CA SER A 42 3.03 -17.98 -13.39
C SER A 42 4.14 -18.68 -14.17
N SER A 43 4.35 -19.98 -13.97
CA SER A 43 5.32 -20.79 -14.72
C SER A 43 4.92 -21.06 -16.18
N ASP A 44 3.66 -20.80 -16.57
CA ASP A 44 3.10 -21.18 -17.90
C ASP A 44 2.74 -20.00 -18.83
N GLY A 45 3.24 -18.78 -18.60
CA GLY A 45 3.03 -17.66 -19.54
C GLY A 45 1.59 -17.12 -19.61
N GLY A 46 0.76 -17.42 -18.61
CA GLY A 46 -0.62 -16.92 -18.50
C GLY A 46 -0.70 -15.40 -18.33
N ASN A 47 -1.78 -14.81 -18.86
CA ASN A 47 -2.04 -13.37 -18.81
C ASN A 47 -2.12 -12.85 -17.36
N LEU A 48 -1.02 -12.29 -16.85
CA LEU A 48 -0.87 -11.79 -15.46
C LEU A 48 -1.99 -10.81 -15.05
N LEU A 49 -2.51 -10.01 -15.99
CA LEU A 49 -3.62 -9.09 -15.73
C LEU A 49 -4.92 -9.83 -15.43
N MET A 50 -5.18 -10.97 -16.09
CA MET A 50 -6.34 -11.81 -15.83
C MET A 50 -6.26 -12.43 -14.43
N ILE A 51 -5.07 -12.90 -14.04
CA ILE A 51 -4.83 -13.46 -12.71
C ILE A 51 -5.08 -12.41 -11.63
N VAL A 52 -4.61 -11.18 -11.83
CA VAL A 52 -4.86 -10.06 -10.91
C VAL A 52 -6.33 -9.67 -10.88
N GLY A 53 -7.03 -9.69 -12.01
CA GLY A 53 -8.48 -9.47 -12.05
C GLY A 53 -9.23 -10.51 -11.22
N LEU A 54 -8.93 -11.79 -11.43
CA LEU A 54 -9.55 -12.90 -10.70
C LEU A 54 -9.24 -12.83 -9.20
N GLN A 55 -8.00 -12.50 -8.81
CA GLN A 55 -7.64 -12.40 -7.38
C GLN A 55 -8.41 -11.26 -6.68
N MET A 56 -8.70 -10.15 -7.39
CA MET A 56 -9.48 -9.04 -6.85
C MET A 56 -10.95 -9.44 -6.67
N ILE A 57 -11.52 -10.20 -7.61
CA ILE A 57 -12.88 -10.73 -7.50
C ILE A 57 -12.99 -11.70 -6.33
N VAL A 58 -12.07 -12.67 -6.25
CA VAL A 58 -12.04 -13.64 -5.15
C VAL A 58 -11.87 -12.93 -3.80
N GLY A 59 -10.99 -11.93 -3.72
CA GLY A 59 -10.81 -11.13 -2.50
C GLY A 59 -12.07 -10.35 -2.11
N ALA A 60 -12.75 -9.74 -3.08
CA ALA A 60 -14.01 -9.02 -2.84
C ALA A 60 -15.12 -9.97 -2.34
N LEU A 61 -15.27 -11.14 -2.97
CA LEU A 61 -16.25 -12.15 -2.55
C LEU A 61 -15.93 -12.72 -1.17
N ALA A 62 -14.65 -12.94 -0.85
CA ALA A 62 -14.23 -13.45 0.46
C ALA A 62 -14.49 -12.44 1.59
N LEU A 63 -14.43 -11.13 1.30
CA LEU A 63 -14.72 -10.06 2.25
C LEU A 63 -16.23 -9.78 2.39
N LEU A 64 -17.06 -10.25 1.46
CA LEU A 64 -18.49 -9.97 1.46
C LEU A 64 -19.23 -10.54 2.69
N PRO A 65 -19.04 -11.81 3.13
CA PRO A 65 -19.74 -12.33 4.31
C PRO A 65 -19.38 -11.57 5.61
N PRO A 66 -18.09 -11.30 5.92
CA PRO A 66 -17.75 -10.44 7.07
C PRO A 66 -18.34 -9.03 6.96
N ALA A 67 -18.33 -8.41 5.78
CA ALA A 67 -18.92 -7.09 5.59
C ALA A 67 -20.43 -7.10 5.92
N LEU A 68 -21.18 -8.07 5.38
CA LEU A 68 -22.62 -8.21 5.67
C LEU A 68 -22.92 -8.50 7.16
N MET A 69 -22.02 -9.20 7.87
CA MET A 69 -22.23 -9.58 9.27
C MET A 69 -21.85 -8.47 10.27
N PHE A 70 -20.88 -7.62 9.95
CA PHE A 70 -20.31 -6.65 10.89
C PHE A 70 -20.55 -5.18 10.52
N GLU A 71 -20.89 -4.88 9.26
CA GLU A 71 -21.04 -3.50 8.78
C GLU A 71 -22.50 -3.03 8.86
N THR A 72 -22.70 -1.82 9.37
CA THR A 72 -23.99 -1.12 9.26
C THR A 72 -23.94 -0.28 7.99
N PHE A 73 -24.87 -0.52 7.05
CA PHE A 73 -24.90 0.13 5.73
C PHE A 73 -25.35 1.61 5.78
N ALA A 74 -24.76 2.40 6.66
CA ALA A 74 -24.96 3.84 6.74
C ALA A 74 -23.94 4.55 5.83
N VAL A 75 -24.18 4.52 4.51
CA VAL A 75 -23.35 5.24 3.56
C VAL A 75 -23.78 6.70 3.52
N GLU A 76 -22.96 7.58 4.09
CA GLU A 76 -23.13 9.02 3.96
C GLU A 76 -22.59 9.50 2.60
N TRP A 77 -23.50 9.58 1.63
CA TRP A 77 -23.17 10.03 0.28
C TRP A 77 -22.74 11.49 0.29
N SER A 78 -21.45 11.72 0.13
CA SER A 78 -20.85 13.06 0.04
C SER A 78 -19.95 13.18 -1.18
N THR A 79 -19.86 14.38 -1.76
CA THR A 79 -18.97 14.64 -2.89
C THR A 79 -17.49 14.33 -2.57
N PRO A 80 -16.95 14.70 -1.39
CA PRO A 80 -15.58 14.31 -1.02
C PRO A 80 -15.39 12.79 -0.94
N PHE A 81 -16.39 12.05 -0.45
CA PHE A 81 -16.36 10.59 -0.44
C PHE A 81 -16.26 10.02 -1.86
N VAL A 82 -17.12 10.46 -2.77
CA VAL A 82 -17.12 9.99 -4.17
C VAL A 82 -15.78 10.31 -4.85
N ILE A 83 -15.25 11.52 -4.66
CA ILE A 83 -13.95 11.90 -5.23
C ILE A 83 -12.83 11.04 -4.67
N ALA A 84 -12.76 10.84 -3.35
CA ALA A 84 -11.73 10.00 -2.72
C ALA A 84 -11.83 8.54 -3.17
N PHE A 85 -13.06 8.02 -3.30
CA PHE A 85 -13.32 6.67 -3.77
C PHE A 85 -12.90 6.48 -5.23
N VAL A 86 -13.29 7.39 -6.12
CA VAL A 86 -12.88 7.36 -7.53
C VAL A 86 -11.37 7.51 -7.67
N TYR A 87 -10.77 8.44 -6.94
CA TYR A 87 -9.33 8.66 -6.94
C TYR A 87 -8.56 7.40 -6.52
N THR A 88 -8.99 6.73 -5.45
CA THR A 88 -8.33 5.51 -4.96
C THR A 88 -8.50 4.31 -5.89
N ILE A 89 -9.63 4.19 -6.59
CA ILE A 89 -9.81 3.15 -7.60
C ILE A 89 -8.91 3.39 -8.81
N LEU A 90 -8.92 4.62 -9.35
CA LEU A 90 -8.24 4.90 -10.61
C LEU A 90 -6.72 5.03 -10.45
N MET A 91 -6.25 5.77 -9.45
CA MET A 91 -4.82 6.07 -9.32
C MET A 91 -4.03 4.90 -8.72
N PRO A 92 -4.15 4.56 -7.43
CA PRO A 92 -3.42 3.43 -6.87
C PRO A 92 -4.00 2.07 -7.27
N GLY A 93 -5.31 1.96 -7.55
CA GLY A 93 -5.94 0.69 -7.93
C GLY A 93 -5.58 0.24 -9.35
N LEU A 94 -5.85 1.08 -10.35
CA LEU A 94 -5.65 0.74 -11.77
C LEU A 94 -4.30 1.25 -12.30
N ALA A 95 -4.05 2.55 -12.26
CA ALA A 95 -2.89 3.16 -12.93
C ALA A 95 -1.56 2.65 -12.35
N ALA A 96 -1.41 2.65 -11.03
CA ALA A 96 -0.19 2.16 -10.38
C ALA A 96 0.05 0.66 -10.68
N THR A 97 -1.01 -0.15 -10.70
CA THR A 97 -0.94 -1.58 -11.03
C THR A 97 -0.48 -1.80 -12.47
N LEU A 98 -1.00 -1.02 -13.42
CA LEU A 98 -0.57 -1.08 -14.82
C LEU A 98 0.90 -0.65 -14.98
N ILE A 99 1.29 0.48 -14.39
CA ILE A 99 2.68 0.97 -14.41
C ILE A 99 3.62 -0.08 -13.81
N TRP A 100 3.21 -0.70 -12.72
CA TRP A 100 3.96 -1.79 -12.09
C TRP A 100 4.17 -2.96 -13.05
N PHE A 101 3.12 -3.46 -13.71
CA PHE A 101 3.27 -4.56 -14.67
C PHE A 101 4.13 -4.20 -15.88
N LEU A 102 3.99 -2.98 -16.40
CA LEU A 102 4.84 -2.47 -17.47
C LEU A 102 6.32 -2.43 -17.03
N LEU A 103 6.58 -2.00 -15.80
CA LEU A 103 7.94 -1.97 -15.24
C LEU A 103 8.50 -3.38 -15.05
N VAL A 104 7.71 -4.30 -14.47
CA VAL A 104 8.09 -5.71 -14.30
C VAL A 104 8.40 -6.35 -15.65
N GLY A 105 7.63 -6.06 -16.70
CA GLY A 105 7.89 -6.54 -18.05
C GLY A 105 9.20 -6.00 -18.66
N ARG A 106 9.67 -4.81 -18.25
CA ARG A 106 10.90 -4.19 -18.76
C ARG A 106 12.16 -4.58 -17.99
N ILE A 107 12.13 -4.59 -16.66
CA ILE A 107 13.33 -4.79 -15.82
C ILE A 107 13.30 -6.07 -14.98
N GLY A 108 12.22 -6.84 -15.09
CA GLY A 108 12.00 -8.07 -14.32
C GLY A 108 11.46 -7.82 -12.90
N PRO A 109 10.76 -8.81 -12.32
CA PRO A 109 10.06 -8.67 -11.03
C PRO A 109 11.00 -8.42 -9.85
N THR A 110 12.20 -9.00 -9.86
CA THR A 110 13.18 -8.87 -8.77
C THR A 110 13.74 -7.45 -8.65
N ARG A 111 14.06 -6.81 -9.79
CA ARG A 111 14.57 -5.43 -9.80
C ARG A 111 13.45 -4.45 -9.50
N ALA A 112 12.26 -4.65 -10.09
CA ALA A 112 11.07 -3.86 -9.81
C ALA A 112 10.71 -3.84 -8.32
N ALA A 113 10.73 -5.00 -7.64
CA ALA A 113 10.46 -5.12 -6.21
C ALA A 113 11.39 -4.28 -5.34
N THR A 114 12.61 -4.04 -5.80
CA THR A 114 13.59 -3.26 -5.03
C THR A 114 13.22 -1.78 -4.98
N TYR A 115 12.55 -1.26 -6.02
CA TYR A 115 12.07 0.13 -6.03
C TYR A 115 10.96 0.39 -5.02
N HIS A 116 10.16 -0.63 -4.64
CA HIS A 116 9.13 -0.45 -3.62
C HIS A 116 9.69 -0.15 -2.23
N PHE A 117 10.94 -0.55 -1.95
CA PHE A 117 11.57 -0.15 -0.70
C PHE A 117 11.86 1.35 -0.62
N LEU A 118 11.81 2.08 -1.74
CA LEU A 118 11.91 3.54 -1.74
C LEU A 118 10.61 4.24 -1.33
N ASN A 119 9.48 3.53 -1.26
CA ASN A 119 8.18 4.13 -0.89
C ASN A 119 8.21 4.96 0.41
N PRO A 120 8.88 4.54 1.51
CA PRO A 120 8.97 5.35 2.73
C PRO A 120 9.74 6.66 2.50
N VAL A 121 10.80 6.64 1.69
CA VAL A 121 11.60 7.83 1.37
C VAL A 121 10.77 8.83 0.57
N PHE A 122 10.06 8.35 -0.45
CA PHE A 122 9.11 9.19 -1.20
C PHE A 122 7.97 9.68 -0.31
N GLY A 123 7.49 8.88 0.63
CA GLY A 123 6.47 9.30 1.60
C GLY A 123 6.91 10.51 2.43
N VAL A 124 8.14 10.47 2.98
CA VAL A 124 8.70 11.61 3.74
C VAL A 124 8.95 12.82 2.83
N ALA A 125 9.48 12.62 1.62
CA ALA A 125 9.73 13.71 0.67
C ALA A 125 8.43 14.40 0.23
N ILE A 126 7.39 13.62 -0.06
CA ILE A 126 6.07 14.13 -0.43
C ILE A 126 5.42 14.85 0.74
N ALA A 127 5.53 14.35 1.97
CA ALA A 127 5.04 15.02 3.18
C ALA A 127 5.73 16.39 3.37
N PHE A 128 7.05 16.44 3.19
CA PHE A 128 7.79 17.70 3.23
C PHE A 128 7.30 18.71 2.18
N VAL A 129 7.13 18.27 0.91
CA VAL A 129 6.76 19.17 -0.20
C VAL A 129 5.29 19.59 -0.15
N LEU A 130 4.36 18.65 0.04
CA LEU A 130 2.92 18.90 -0.05
C LEU A 130 2.31 19.42 1.25
N LEU A 131 2.77 18.93 2.41
CA LEU A 131 2.23 19.33 3.70
C LEU A 131 3.06 20.44 4.36
N SER A 132 4.18 20.86 3.74
CA SER A 132 5.12 21.83 4.31
C SER A 132 5.60 21.44 5.72
N GLU A 133 5.64 20.13 6.02
CA GLU A 133 6.07 19.64 7.32
C GLU A 133 7.56 19.94 7.55
N THR A 134 7.92 20.34 8.77
CA THR A 134 9.33 20.51 9.12
C THR A 134 9.99 19.14 9.28
N LEU A 135 11.01 18.87 8.45
CA LEU A 135 11.83 17.67 8.54
C LEU A 135 12.52 17.64 9.91
N SER A 136 12.12 16.69 10.77
CA SER A 136 12.77 16.46 12.05
C SER A 136 14.01 15.58 11.83
N TRP A 137 14.98 15.68 12.74
CA TRP A 137 16.11 14.76 12.78
C TRP A 137 15.65 13.29 12.88
N THR A 138 14.50 13.03 13.51
CA THR A 138 13.94 11.67 13.56
C THR A 138 13.54 11.13 12.18
N ASP A 139 13.10 11.99 11.27
CA ASP A 139 12.71 11.58 9.90
C ASP A 139 13.94 11.29 9.07
N ALA A 140 14.96 12.15 9.17
CA ALA A 140 16.24 11.95 8.50
C ALA A 140 16.92 10.67 8.98
N LEU A 141 16.86 10.37 10.28
CA LEU A 141 17.37 9.11 10.85
C LEU A 141 16.58 7.90 10.31
N GLY A 142 15.25 7.98 10.27
CA GLY A 142 14.40 6.92 9.73
C GLY A 142 14.67 6.65 8.24
N VAL A 143 14.79 7.70 7.43
CA VAL A 143 15.15 7.61 6.01
C VAL A 143 16.54 6.99 5.85
N ALA A 144 17.52 7.38 6.66
CA ALA A 144 18.88 6.85 6.62
C ALA A 144 18.93 5.34 6.96
N ILE A 145 18.18 4.89 7.97
CA ILE A 145 18.09 3.47 8.34
C ILE A 145 17.47 2.65 7.20
N ILE A 146 16.37 3.13 6.60
CA ILE A 146 15.70 2.45 5.49
C ILE A 146 16.62 2.39 4.26
N ALA A 147 17.23 3.51 3.88
CA ALA A 147 18.18 3.58 2.78
C ALA A 147 19.38 2.65 2.99
N GLY A 148 19.92 2.61 4.22
CA GLY A 148 21.01 1.71 4.61
C GLY A 148 20.61 0.23 4.50
N GLY A 149 19.40 -0.13 4.96
CA GLY A 149 18.87 -1.49 4.82
C GLY A 149 18.71 -1.93 3.37
N ILE A 150 18.20 -1.05 2.50
CA ILE A 150 18.09 -1.32 1.05
C ILE A 150 19.46 -1.54 0.43
N LEU A 151 20.41 -0.64 0.71
CA LEU A 151 21.78 -0.74 0.20
C LEU A 151 22.46 -2.04 0.66
N ALA A 152 22.26 -2.46 1.91
CA ALA A 152 22.80 -3.72 2.42
C ALA A 152 22.23 -4.95 1.69
N VAL A 153 20.91 -4.97 1.45
CA VAL A 153 20.24 -6.06 0.71
C VAL A 153 20.64 -6.08 -0.77
N GLN A 154 20.79 -4.91 -1.39
CA GLN A 154 21.25 -4.83 -2.77
C GLN A 154 22.70 -5.30 -2.92
N ARG A 155 23.59 -4.92 -1.99
CA ARG A 155 25.01 -5.34 -2.02
C ARG A 155 25.19 -6.83 -1.75
N SER A 156 24.34 -7.46 -0.93
CA SER A 156 24.44 -8.91 -0.70
C SER A 156 24.05 -9.75 -1.91
N ARG A 157 23.19 -9.22 -2.79
CA ARG A 157 22.76 -9.91 -4.03
C ARG A 157 23.71 -9.75 -5.22
N ILE A 158 24.63 -8.80 -5.18
CA ILE A 158 25.67 -8.64 -6.22
C ILE A 158 26.84 -9.62 -6.01
N LYS A 159 26.95 -10.21 -4.81
CA LYS A 159 28.03 -11.13 -4.43
C LYS A 159 27.69 -12.62 -4.52
N SER A 160 26.47 -12.98 -4.96
CA SER A 160 26.04 -14.37 -5.20
C SER A 160 25.72 -14.57 -6.67
#